data_AF-A0A2N9MJG2-F1
#
_entry.id   AF-A0A2N9MJG2-F1
#
_cell.length_a   1.000
_cell.length_b   1.000
_cell.length_c   1.000
_cell.angle_alpha   90.00
_cell.angle_beta   90.00
_cell.angle_gamma   90.00
#
_symmetry.space_group_name_H-M   'P 1'
#
loop_
_entity.id
_entity.type
_entity.pdbx_description
1 polymer ?
#
loop_
_entity_poly.entity_id
_entity_poly.type
_entity_poly.pdbx_seq_one_letter_code
_entity_poly.pdbx_strand_id
1 'polypeptide(L)'
;MGPVCTIMVGRLDDWLKVLVEKENVAIDPGYLEWAGVAVFKKTYRIFRERGYRLRLLSAAFRNHMHWSQFIGGDVVISPPYSWQVRFNASDIEVRNRVDDPVNPKIVEELSKKFADFRRANTEGGMTVEEFDSFGPNRRTLRQFISACHDLDGLVRDFLIPNPDAA
;
A
#
# COMPACT_ATOMS: atom_id res chain seq x y z
N MET A 1 -11.69 9.19 17.01
CA MET A 1 -11.21 8.55 15.76
C MET A 1 -11.84 7.16 15.70
N GLY A 2 -12.68 6.87 14.71
CA GLY A 2 -13.32 5.55 14.56
C GLY A 2 -12.35 4.48 14.05
N PRO A 3 -12.73 3.18 14.08
CA PRO A 3 -11.88 2.11 13.57
C PRO A 3 -11.59 2.28 12.08
N VAL A 4 -10.39 1.86 11.66
CA VAL A 4 -9.93 1.93 10.27
C VAL A 4 -9.39 0.59 9.81
N CYS A 5 -9.57 0.28 8.52
CA CYS A 5 -8.87 -0.80 7.84
C CYS A 5 -7.78 -0.19 6.97
N THR A 6 -6.53 -0.45 7.34
CA THR A 6 -5.36 0.09 6.64
C THR A 6 -5.04 -0.75 5.42
N ILE A 7 -4.99 -0.10 4.26
CA ILE A 7 -4.45 -0.67 3.03
C ILE A 7 -3.10 -0.01 2.77
N MET A 8 -2.03 -0.81 2.77
CA MET A 8 -0.67 -0.34 2.50
C MET A 8 -0.45 -0.21 0.99
N VAL A 9 -1.06 0.81 0.39
CA VAL A 9 -1.19 1.04 -1.05
C VAL A 9 0.14 0.87 -1.79
N GLY A 10 1.18 1.60 -1.39
CA GLY A 10 2.47 1.54 -2.08
C GLY A 10 3.28 0.27 -1.83
N ARG A 11 2.92 -0.57 -0.85
CA ARG A 11 3.61 -1.86 -0.67
C ARG A 11 3.21 -2.89 -1.71
N LEU A 12 2.00 -2.79 -2.26
CA LEU A 12 1.61 -3.61 -3.40
C LEU A 12 2.40 -3.18 -4.65
N ASP A 13 2.53 -1.87 -4.88
CA ASP A 13 3.33 -1.33 -6.00
C ASP A 13 4.79 -1.80 -5.92
N ASP A 14 5.42 -1.69 -4.75
CA ASP A 14 6.79 -2.18 -4.50
C ASP A 14 6.92 -3.70 -4.74
N TRP A 15 5.89 -4.46 -4.43
CA TRP A 15 5.92 -5.90 -4.63
C TRP A 15 5.85 -6.25 -6.11
N LEU A 16 4.99 -5.60 -6.89
CA LEU A 16 4.94 -5.84 -8.33
C LEU A 16 6.25 -5.45 -9.02
N LYS A 17 6.92 -4.39 -8.55
CA LYS A 17 8.28 -4.04 -9.02
C LYS A 17 9.30 -5.14 -8.74
N VAL A 18 9.21 -5.82 -7.59
CA VAL A 18 10.05 -6.99 -7.33
C VAL A 18 9.70 -8.16 -8.24
N LEU A 19 8.41 -8.38 -8.52
CA LEU A 19 7.98 -9.44 -9.44
C LEU A 19 8.42 -9.17 -10.88
N VAL A 20 8.47 -7.91 -11.33
CA VAL A 20 9.01 -7.54 -12.64
C VAL A 20 10.42 -8.10 -12.83
N GLU A 21 11.31 -7.83 -11.88
CA GLU A 21 12.69 -8.31 -11.94
C GLU A 21 12.78 -9.83 -11.77
N LYS A 22 12.03 -10.39 -10.82
CA LYS A 22 12.08 -11.81 -10.48
C LYS A 22 11.55 -12.71 -11.61
N GLU A 23 10.51 -12.24 -12.30
CA GLU A 23 9.80 -13.00 -13.34
C GLU A 23 10.15 -12.53 -14.75
N ASN A 24 11.08 -11.57 -14.88
CA ASN A 24 11.53 -10.98 -16.15
C ASN A 24 10.35 -10.47 -17.02
N VAL A 25 9.45 -9.70 -16.39
CA VAL A 25 8.21 -9.23 -17.02
C VAL A 25 8.41 -7.85 -17.63
N ALA A 26 8.15 -7.71 -18.93
CA ALA A 26 8.08 -6.41 -19.59
C ALA A 26 6.69 -5.76 -19.41
N ILE A 27 6.64 -4.56 -18.83
CA ILE A 27 5.40 -3.77 -18.67
C ILE A 27 5.71 -2.28 -18.77
N ASP A 28 4.70 -1.47 -19.12
CA ASP A 28 4.79 -0.01 -18.97
C ASP A 28 5.08 0.33 -17.50
N PRO A 29 6.20 1.01 -17.20
CA PRO A 29 6.63 1.24 -15.82
C PRO A 29 5.61 2.06 -15.02
N GLY A 30 4.86 2.95 -15.68
CA GLY A 30 3.85 3.77 -15.02
C GLY A 30 2.67 2.95 -14.48
N TYR A 31 2.43 1.74 -15.02
CA TYR A 31 1.30 0.91 -14.61
C TYR A 31 1.49 0.36 -13.19
N LEU A 32 2.74 0.15 -12.77
CA LEU A 32 3.06 -0.40 -11.44
C LEU A 32 2.66 0.54 -10.30
N GLU A 33 2.60 1.84 -10.56
CA GLU A 33 2.18 2.86 -9.58
C GLU A 33 0.66 2.88 -9.33
N TRP A 34 -0.12 2.15 -10.14
CA TRP A 34 -1.57 2.09 -10.06
C TRP A 34 -2.10 0.85 -9.33
N ALA A 35 -1.25 -0.12 -9.01
CA ALA A 35 -1.69 -1.40 -8.47
C ALA A 35 -2.42 -1.24 -7.13
N GLY A 36 -1.78 -0.56 -6.18
CA GLY A 36 -2.38 -0.22 -4.89
C GLY A 36 -3.62 0.66 -5.06
N VAL A 37 -3.59 1.64 -5.97
CA VAL A 37 -4.73 2.54 -6.22
C VAL A 37 -5.95 1.77 -6.71
N ALA A 38 -5.76 0.84 -7.65
CA ALA A 38 -6.84 0.01 -8.19
C ALA A 38 -7.48 -0.85 -7.09
N VAL A 39 -6.66 -1.55 -6.30
CA VAL A 39 -7.14 -2.38 -5.18
C VAL A 39 -7.85 -1.52 -4.13
N PHE A 40 -7.31 -0.34 -3.81
CA PHE A 40 -7.91 0.56 -2.83
C PHE A 40 -9.29 1.06 -3.29
N LYS A 41 -9.40 1.58 -4.52
CA LYS A 41 -10.68 2.08 -5.06
C LYS A 41 -11.73 0.97 -5.14
N LYS A 42 -11.33 -0.23 -5.57
CA LYS A 42 -12.23 -1.39 -5.59
C LYS A 42 -12.71 -1.77 -4.18
N THR A 43 -11.79 -1.84 -3.21
CA THR A 43 -12.12 -2.12 -1.81
C THR A 43 -13.04 -1.05 -1.22
N TYR A 44 -12.78 0.23 -1.52
CA TYR A 44 -13.61 1.35 -1.07
C TYR A 44 -15.05 1.21 -1.55
N ARG A 45 -15.24 0.93 -2.84
CA ARG A 45 -16.57 0.69 -3.41
C ARG A 45 -17.28 -0.48 -2.72
N ILE A 46 -16.60 -1.62 -2.57
CA ILE A 46 -17.16 -2.81 -1.89
C ILE A 46 -17.58 -2.50 -0.45
N PHE A 47 -16.75 -1.74 0.28
CA PHE A 47 -17.06 -1.36 1.67
C PHE A 47 -18.32 -0.51 1.77
N ARG A 48 -18.50 0.41 0.82
CA ARG A 48 -19.69 1.27 0.72
C ARG A 48 -20.93 0.47 0.33
N GLU A 49 -20.83 -0.39 -0.70
CA GLU A 49 -21.90 -1.27 -1.16
C GLU A 49 -22.40 -2.21 -0.05
N ARG A 50 -21.49 -2.68 0.81
CA ARG A 50 -21.80 -3.56 1.96
C ARG A 50 -22.20 -2.83 3.23
N GLY A 51 -22.16 -1.49 3.24
CA GLY A 51 -22.50 -0.69 4.41
C GLY A 51 -21.56 -0.90 5.60
N TYR A 52 -20.28 -1.22 5.37
CA TYR A 52 -19.31 -1.33 6.46
C TYR A 52 -19.09 0.03 7.14
N ARG A 53 -19.10 0.02 8.48
CA ARG A 53 -18.95 1.23 9.31
C ARG A 53 -17.51 1.74 9.41
N LEU A 54 -16.53 0.88 9.20
CA LEU A 54 -15.12 1.23 9.30
C LEU A 54 -14.63 1.93 8.03
N ARG A 55 -13.73 2.90 8.20
CA ARG A 55 -13.15 3.64 7.07
C ARG A 55 -11.90 2.97 6.56
N LEU A 56 -11.62 3.09 5.27
CA LEU A 56 -10.33 2.68 4.74
C LEU A 56 -9.27 3.74 5.07
N LEU A 57 -8.05 3.27 5.34
CA LEU A 57 -6.89 4.13 5.54
C LEU A 57 -5.83 3.84 4.47
N SER A 58 -5.43 4.87 3.72
CA SER A 58 -4.31 4.80 2.77
C SER A 58 -2.99 5.03 3.49
N ALA A 59 -2.08 4.05 3.41
CA ALA A 59 -0.76 4.08 4.03
C ALA A 59 0.36 3.66 3.05
N ALA A 60 1.61 3.81 3.50
CA ALA A 60 2.83 3.39 2.80
C ALA A 60 3.02 4.07 1.42
N PHE A 61 3.08 5.41 1.43
CA PHE A 61 3.15 6.26 0.25
C PHE A 61 4.44 6.07 -0.58
N ARG A 62 4.32 6.05 -1.92
CA ARG A 62 5.44 6.09 -2.89
C ARG A 62 5.35 7.23 -3.89
N ASN A 63 4.13 7.66 -4.18
CA ASN A 63 3.82 8.74 -5.10
C ASN A 63 2.58 9.51 -4.61
N HIS A 64 2.23 10.61 -5.27
CA HIS A 64 1.09 11.43 -4.86
C HIS A 64 -0.27 10.75 -5.08
N MET A 65 -0.37 9.74 -5.95
CA MET A 65 -1.63 9.07 -6.29
C MET A 65 -2.23 8.34 -5.10
N HIS A 66 -1.42 7.93 -4.13
CA HIS A 66 -1.88 7.33 -2.87
C HIS A 66 -2.63 8.32 -1.95
N TRP A 67 -2.69 9.60 -2.34
CA TRP A 67 -3.57 10.63 -1.79
C TRP A 67 -4.50 11.19 -2.88
N SER A 68 -3.95 11.67 -3.99
CA SER A 68 -4.69 12.45 -4.98
C SER A 68 -5.81 11.67 -5.67
N GLN A 69 -5.66 10.34 -5.79
CA GLN A 69 -6.69 9.47 -6.38
C GLN A 69 -7.82 9.11 -5.40
N PHE A 70 -7.69 9.45 -4.12
CA PHE A 70 -8.68 9.14 -3.08
C PHE A 70 -9.38 10.39 -2.54
N ILE A 71 -9.07 11.58 -3.08
CA ILE A 71 -9.74 12.83 -2.73
C ILE A 71 -11.25 12.69 -2.99
N GLY A 72 -12.06 13.11 -2.03
CA GLY A 72 -13.52 13.00 -2.06
C GLY A 72 -14.08 11.75 -1.37
N GLY A 73 -13.25 10.77 -1.03
CA GLY A 73 -13.67 9.58 -0.30
C GLY A 73 -13.80 9.80 1.21
N ASP A 74 -14.71 9.05 1.84
CA ASP A 74 -14.76 8.91 3.31
C ASP A 74 -13.66 7.93 3.75
N VAL A 75 -12.42 8.42 3.69
CA VAL A 75 -11.19 7.67 3.93
C VAL A 75 -10.25 8.44 4.85
N VAL A 76 -9.34 7.72 5.50
CA VAL A 76 -8.24 8.31 6.26
C VAL A 76 -6.97 8.25 5.41
N ILE A 77 -6.23 9.35 5.35
CA ILE A 77 -4.94 9.43 4.66
C ILE A 77 -3.88 9.66 5.74
N SER A 78 -2.85 8.82 5.79
CA SER A 78 -1.75 8.96 6.76
C SER A 78 -0.39 9.18 6.05
N PRO A 79 -0.19 10.34 5.39
CA PRO A 79 1.05 10.61 4.70
C PRO A 79 2.16 10.95 5.71
N PRO A 80 3.40 10.44 5.55
CA PRO A 80 4.57 10.93 6.26
C PRO A 80 4.76 12.44 6.09
N TYR A 81 5.48 13.09 7.01
CA TYR A 81 5.69 14.55 7.01
C TYR A 81 6.17 15.09 5.65
N SER A 82 7.14 14.43 5.02
CA SER A 82 7.67 14.85 3.72
C SER A 82 6.61 14.87 2.61
N TRP A 83 5.64 13.95 2.65
CA TRP A 83 4.51 13.95 1.71
C TRP A 83 3.51 15.06 2.02
N GLN A 84 3.25 15.36 3.30
CA GLN A 84 2.39 16.47 3.71
C GLN A 84 2.94 17.81 3.16
N VAL A 85 4.24 18.06 3.35
CA VAL A 85 4.90 19.26 2.82
C VAL A 85 4.79 19.33 1.29
N ARG A 86 5.02 18.20 0.59
CA ARG A 86 4.89 18.14 -0.87
C ARG A 86 3.46 18.44 -1.34
N PHE A 87 2.44 17.90 -0.68
CA PHE A 87 1.05 18.12 -1.08
C PHE A 87 0.61 19.56 -0.87
N ASN A 88 1.01 20.17 0.25
CA ASN A 88 0.72 21.57 0.53
C ASN A 88 1.35 22.53 -0.50
N ALA A 89 2.49 22.15 -1.08
CA ALA A 89 3.18 22.92 -2.11
C ALA A 89 2.83 22.50 -3.55
N SER A 90 1.98 21.49 -3.75
CA SER A 90 1.68 20.95 -5.08
C SER A 90 0.61 21.75 -5.82
N ASP A 91 0.62 21.65 -7.14
CA ASP A 91 -0.41 22.14 -8.07
C ASP A 91 -1.47 21.08 -8.38
N ILE A 92 -1.47 19.97 -7.64
CA ILE A 92 -2.45 18.90 -7.81
C ILE A 92 -3.83 19.44 -7.45
N GLU A 93 -4.69 19.54 -8.47
CA GLU A 93 -6.07 19.98 -8.32
C GLU A 93 -6.81 19.15 -7.25
N VAL A 94 -7.43 19.84 -6.29
CA VAL A 94 -8.26 19.22 -5.25
C VAL A 94 -9.70 19.06 -5.78
N ARG A 95 -9.96 17.95 -6.45
CA ARG A 95 -11.31 17.53 -6.86
C ARG A 95 -11.58 16.08 -6.48
N ASN A 96 -12.86 15.71 -6.42
CA ASN A 96 -13.24 14.32 -6.20
C ASN A 96 -12.65 13.44 -7.33
N ARG A 97 -11.94 12.38 -6.92
CA ARG A 97 -11.39 11.33 -7.79
C ARG A 97 -11.63 9.92 -7.25
N VAL A 98 -12.24 9.77 -6.07
CA VAL A 98 -12.39 8.43 -5.45
C VAL A 98 -13.26 7.51 -6.31
N ASP A 99 -14.25 8.09 -6.99
CA ASP A 99 -15.19 7.38 -7.86
C ASP A 99 -14.70 7.26 -9.32
N ASP A 100 -13.64 7.98 -9.70
CA ASP A 100 -13.03 7.87 -11.02
C ASP A 100 -12.36 6.48 -11.16
N PRO A 101 -12.77 5.63 -12.12
CA PRO A 101 -12.17 4.31 -12.26
C PRO A 101 -10.71 4.43 -12.70
N VAL A 102 -9.87 3.50 -12.23
CA VAL A 102 -8.52 3.31 -12.83
C VAL A 102 -8.70 2.86 -14.27
N ASN A 103 -7.85 3.35 -15.18
CA ASN A 103 -7.91 2.99 -16.59
C ASN A 103 -7.99 1.46 -16.76
N PRO A 104 -9.04 0.92 -17.40
CA PRO A 104 -9.24 -0.52 -17.54
C PRO A 104 -8.05 -1.25 -18.16
N LYS A 105 -7.35 -0.62 -19.11
CA LYS A 105 -6.15 -1.19 -19.74
C LYS A 105 -5.02 -1.45 -18.74
N ILE A 106 -4.84 -0.55 -17.77
CA ILE A 106 -3.84 -0.71 -16.70
C ILE A 106 -4.22 -1.91 -15.82
N VAL A 107 -5.48 -1.97 -15.40
CA VAL A 107 -5.97 -3.06 -14.56
C VAL A 107 -5.88 -4.41 -15.29
N GLU A 108 -6.22 -4.45 -16.58
CA GLU A 108 -6.12 -5.64 -17.41
C GLU A 108 -4.68 -6.11 -17.58
N GLU A 109 -3.73 -5.22 -17.90
CA GLU A 109 -2.33 -5.58 -18.07
C GLU A 109 -1.70 -6.06 -16.75
N LEU A 110 -1.96 -5.36 -15.64
CA LEU A 110 -1.51 -5.80 -14.32
C LEU A 110 -2.11 -7.16 -13.95
N SER A 111 -3.40 -7.35 -14.23
CA SER A 111 -4.11 -8.61 -14.03
C SER A 111 -3.47 -9.71 -14.85
N LYS A 112 -3.26 -9.52 -16.15
CA LYS A 112 -2.67 -10.53 -17.03
C LYS A 112 -1.26 -10.95 -16.58
N LYS A 113 -0.42 -9.98 -16.21
CA LYS A 113 1.01 -10.19 -15.95
C LYS A 113 1.34 -10.63 -14.53
N PHE A 114 0.57 -10.23 -13.52
CA PHE A 114 0.90 -10.52 -12.12
C PHE A 114 -0.22 -11.28 -11.43
N ALA A 115 0.04 -12.55 -11.11
CA ALA A 115 -0.90 -13.38 -10.35
C ALA A 115 -1.26 -12.75 -8.99
N ASP A 116 -0.29 -12.17 -8.30
CA ASP A 116 -0.51 -11.52 -7.01
C ASP A 116 -1.37 -10.25 -7.10
N PHE A 117 -1.28 -9.50 -8.20
CA PHE A 117 -2.22 -8.40 -8.45
C PHE A 117 -3.64 -8.94 -8.69
N ARG A 118 -3.80 -9.99 -9.51
CA ARG A 118 -5.12 -10.62 -9.72
C ARG A 118 -5.75 -11.05 -8.41
N ARG A 119 -4.98 -11.73 -7.57
CA ARG A 119 -5.41 -12.22 -6.26
C ARG A 119 -5.83 -11.07 -5.34
N ALA A 120 -5.03 -10.00 -5.27
CA ALA A 120 -5.35 -8.81 -4.47
C ALA A 120 -6.55 -8.01 -5.00
N ASN A 121 -6.76 -7.99 -6.32
CA ASN A 121 -7.81 -7.21 -6.97
C ASN A 121 -9.08 -8.02 -7.25
N THR A 122 -9.17 -9.29 -6.86
CA THR A 122 -10.36 -10.14 -7.05
C THR A 122 -11.02 -10.39 -5.72
N GLU A 123 -12.34 -10.22 -5.65
CA GLU A 123 -13.08 -10.53 -4.45
C GLU A 123 -13.04 -12.04 -4.21
N GLY A 124 -12.66 -12.48 -3.01
CA GLY A 124 -12.39 -13.89 -2.74
C GLY A 124 -11.18 -14.45 -3.49
N GLY A 125 -10.32 -13.60 -4.06
CA GLY A 125 -9.11 -14.00 -4.78
C GLY A 125 -8.01 -14.60 -3.90
N MET A 126 -8.18 -14.56 -2.58
CA MET A 126 -7.35 -15.24 -1.58
C MET A 126 -8.20 -15.72 -0.41
N THR A 127 -7.87 -16.88 0.15
CA THR A 127 -8.38 -17.29 1.46
C THR A 127 -7.67 -16.54 2.59
N VAL A 128 -8.16 -16.68 3.83
CA VAL A 128 -7.52 -16.11 5.02
C VAL A 128 -6.11 -16.70 5.22
N GLU A 129 -5.96 -18.01 5.02
CA GLU A 129 -4.69 -18.73 5.18
C GLU A 129 -3.70 -18.33 4.07
N GLU A 130 -4.20 -18.14 2.86
CA GLU A 130 -3.37 -17.67 1.74
C GLU A 130 -2.83 -16.25 1.97
N PHE A 131 -3.58 -15.40 2.67
CA PHE A 131 -3.16 -14.04 3.01
C PHE A 131 -1.89 -14.02 3.86
N ASP A 132 -1.70 -14.97 4.77
CA ASP A 132 -0.46 -15.08 5.57
C ASP A 132 0.78 -15.35 4.72
N SER A 133 0.59 -16.04 3.60
CA SER A 133 1.65 -16.36 2.64
C SER A 133 1.88 -15.28 1.57
N PHE A 134 0.98 -14.31 1.47
CA PHE A 134 0.99 -13.29 0.41
C PHE A 134 2.26 -12.41 0.48
N GLY A 135 2.92 -12.22 -0.67
CA GLY A 135 4.23 -11.57 -0.76
C GLY A 135 4.33 -10.21 -0.05
N PRO A 136 3.44 -9.24 -0.35
CA PRO A 136 3.40 -7.94 0.32
C PRO A 136 3.25 -8.05 1.85
N ASN A 137 2.44 -9.00 2.33
CA ASN A 137 2.22 -9.22 3.76
C ASN A 137 3.46 -9.77 4.44
N ARG A 138 4.06 -10.83 3.88
CA ARG A 138 5.29 -11.42 4.42
C ARG A 138 6.43 -10.41 4.48
N ARG A 139 6.62 -9.61 3.41
CA ARG A 139 7.63 -8.54 3.42
C ARG A 139 7.35 -7.51 4.50
N THR A 140 6.08 -7.17 4.70
CA THR A 140 5.66 -6.21 5.73
C THR A 140 5.92 -6.70 7.14
N LEU A 141 5.47 -7.91 7.45
CA LEU A 141 5.70 -8.52 8.75
C LEU A 141 7.19 -8.65 9.05
N ARG A 142 8.01 -9.08 8.08
CA ARG A 142 9.46 -9.16 8.24
C ARG A 142 10.10 -7.80 8.55
N GLN A 143 9.69 -6.74 7.85
CA GLN A 143 10.20 -5.39 8.12
C GLN A 143 9.82 -4.90 9.51
N PHE A 144 8.57 -5.13 9.94
CA PHE A 144 8.12 -4.71 11.27
C PHE A 144 8.82 -5.48 12.38
N ILE A 145 8.94 -6.80 12.24
CA ILE A 145 9.63 -7.65 13.22
C ILE A 145 11.13 -7.27 13.30
N SER A 146 11.78 -7.03 12.15
CA SER A 146 13.17 -6.56 12.13
C SER A 146 13.32 -5.23 12.86
N ALA A 147 12.44 -4.26 12.59
CA ALA A 147 12.51 -2.96 13.25
C ALA A 147 12.33 -3.06 14.78
N CYS A 148 11.49 -3.98 15.27
CA CYS A 148 11.38 -4.25 16.70
C CYS A 148 12.67 -4.85 17.27
N HIS A 149 13.31 -5.77 16.54
CA HIS A 149 14.59 -6.35 16.95
C HIS A 149 15.71 -5.31 16.98
N ASP A 150 15.78 -4.45 15.97
CA ASP A 150 16.78 -3.38 15.90
C ASP A 150 16.61 -2.38 17.05
N LEU A 151 15.36 -2.06 17.41
CA LEU A 151 15.05 -1.22 18.58
C LEU A 151 15.49 -1.88 19.89
N ASP A 152 15.22 -3.17 20.05
CA ASP A 152 15.66 -3.93 21.24
C ASP A 152 17.20 -3.93 21.36
N GLY A 153 17.90 -4.14 20.25
CA GLY A 153 19.36 -4.01 20.19
C GLY A 153 19.86 -2.62 20.60
N LEU A 154 19.23 -1.55 20.11
CA LEU A 154 19.56 -0.18 20.47
C LEU A 154 19.35 0.08 21.97
N VAL A 155 18.22 -0.36 22.53
CA VAL A 155 17.90 -0.19 23.95
C VAL A 155 18.90 -0.96 24.82
N ARG A 156 19.25 -2.20 24.44
CA ARG A 156 20.28 -2.99 25.12
C ARG A 156 21.60 -2.23 25.17
N ASP A 157 22.08 -1.72 24.05
CA ASP A 157 23.38 -1.05 23.97
C ASP A 157 23.40 0.29 24.73
N PHE A 158 22.24 0.95 24.89
CA PHE A 158 22.12 2.15 25.71
C PHE A 158 22.08 1.84 27.22
N LEU A 159 21.34 0.80 27.63
CA LEU A 159 21.19 0.43 29.04
C LEU A 159 22.39 -0.35 29.59
N ILE A 160 23.05 -1.14 28.73
CA ILE A 160 24.21 -1.96 29.06
C ILE A 160 25.29 -1.66 28.01
N PRO A 161 26.04 -0.55 28.16
CA PRO A 161 27.07 -0.18 27.21
C PRO A 161 28.12 -1.30 27.05
N ASN A 162 28.55 -1.55 25.82
CA ASN A 162 29.54 -2.58 25.53
C ASN A 162 30.91 -2.20 26.16
N PRO A 163 31.42 -2.96 27.15
CA PRO A 163 32.68 -2.65 27.81
C PRO A 163 33.91 -2.82 26.90
N ASP A 164 33.78 -3.54 25.78
CA ASP A 164 34.88 -3.80 24.84
C ASP A 164 35.03 -2.69 23.77
N ALA A 165 34.11 -1.72 23.73
CA ALA A 165 34.11 -0.63 22.75
C ALA A 165 34.72 0.69 23.29
N ALA A 166 35.31 0.66 24.48
CA ALA A 166 35.94 1.80 25.15
C ALA A 166 37.45 1.92 24.87
#